data_AF-A0A0L8LWH4-F1
#
_entry.id   AF-A0A0L8LWH4-F1
#
_cell.length_a   1.000
_cell.length_b   1.000
_cell.length_c   1.000
_cell.angle_alpha   90.00
_cell.angle_beta   90.00
_cell.angle_gamma   90.00
#
_symmetry.space_group_name_H-M   'P 1'
#
loop_
_entity.id
_entity.type
_entity.pdbx_description
1 polymer ?
#
loop_
_entity_poly.entity_id
_entity_poly.type
_entity_poly.pdbx_seq_one_letter_code
_entity_poly.pdbx_strand_id
1 'polypeptide(L)'
;MVTDAEWTRIRRSLRFGQVFEGTVVWVPRPGAIGIFVDIGLGVGGFVDVLLLPEDSADWPAQGTVAGFEIWWADDRRQIRLKPCDPRYLRGDFTGYIERFRPGWPSDIGEPVPDPRPATPAGSGSAADSGGPSADGG
;
A
#
# COMPACT_ATOMS: atom_id res chain seq x y z
N MET A 1 9.11 15.64 1.94
CA MET A 1 9.01 14.25 2.41
C MET A 1 8.09 14.24 3.62
N VAL A 2 7.10 13.35 3.67
CA VAL A 2 6.17 13.22 4.81
C VAL A 2 6.87 12.56 5.99
N THR A 3 6.67 13.11 7.19
CA THR A 3 7.26 12.58 8.44
C THR A 3 6.54 11.30 8.90
N ASP A 4 7.15 10.51 9.80
CA ASP A 4 6.48 9.32 10.38
C ASP A 4 5.19 9.64 11.11
N ALA A 5 5.20 10.73 11.88
CA ALA A 5 4.03 11.18 12.64
C ALA A 5 2.89 11.62 11.70
N GLU A 6 3.24 12.35 10.64
CA GLU A 6 2.29 12.79 9.62
C GLU A 6 1.72 11.60 8.83
N TRP A 7 2.57 10.65 8.42
CA TRP A 7 2.11 9.41 7.79
C TRP A 7 1.15 8.64 8.68
N THR A 8 1.50 8.45 9.96
CA THR A 8 0.64 7.76 10.93
C THR A 8 -0.71 8.44 11.06
N ARG A 9 -0.72 9.78 11.10
CA ARG A 9 -1.96 10.58 11.15
C ARG A 9 -2.80 10.38 9.89
N ILE A 10 -2.19 10.48 8.70
CA ILE A 10 -2.87 10.28 7.42
C ILE A 10 -3.49 8.88 7.38
N ARG A 11 -2.71 7.83 7.63
CA ARG A 11 -3.15 6.44 7.55
C ARG A 11 -4.36 6.16 8.45
N ARG A 12 -4.36 6.66 9.69
CA ARG A 12 -5.49 6.53 10.63
C ARG A 12 -6.78 7.19 10.17
N SER A 13 -6.69 8.22 9.32
CA SER A 13 -7.88 8.87 8.74
C SER A 13 -8.44 8.13 7.52
N LEU A 14 -7.67 7.23 6.90
CA LEU A 14 -8.12 6.53 5.69
C LEU A 14 -9.15 5.45 6.02
N ARG A 15 -10.08 5.24 5.08
CA ARG A 15 -11.03 4.12 5.06
C ARG A 15 -10.89 3.35 3.76
N PHE A 16 -11.03 2.03 3.80
CA PHE A 16 -11.11 1.25 2.57
C PHE A 16 -12.28 1.69 1.69
N GLY A 17 -12.06 1.76 0.39
CA GLY A 17 -13.06 2.21 -0.57
C GLY A 17 -13.31 3.73 -0.57
N GLN A 18 -12.67 4.50 0.33
CA GLN A 18 -12.74 5.96 0.29
C GLN A 18 -12.20 6.47 -1.04
N VAL A 19 -12.98 7.30 -1.73
CA VAL A 19 -12.61 7.83 -3.04
C VAL A 19 -11.94 9.19 -2.89
N PHE A 20 -10.84 9.35 -3.62
CA PHE A 20 -10.18 10.63 -3.84
C PHE A 20 -10.15 10.93 -5.34
N GLU A 21 -10.34 12.19 -5.71
CA GLU A 21 -9.89 12.65 -7.02
C GLU A 21 -8.35 12.69 -7.00
N GLY A 22 -7.74 12.09 -8.02
CA GLY A 22 -6.29 12.04 -8.15
C GLY A 22 -5.82 12.32 -9.56
N THR A 23 -4.57 12.77 -9.68
CA THR A 23 -3.90 13.00 -10.97
C THR A 23 -2.81 11.97 -11.16
N VAL A 24 -2.80 11.29 -12.31
CA VAL A 24 -1.70 10.39 -12.67
C VAL A 24 -0.45 11.21 -12.92
N VAL A 25 0.55 11.08 -12.04
CA VAL A 25 1.79 11.89 -12.12
C VAL A 25 2.92 11.16 -12.82
N TRP A 26 2.89 9.82 -12.88
CA TRP A 26 3.95 9.04 -13.53
C TRP A 26 3.50 7.62 -13.89
N VAL A 27 3.90 7.15 -15.08
CA VAL A 27 3.64 5.80 -15.59
C VAL A 27 4.97 5.12 -15.95
N PRO A 28 5.68 4.52 -14.97
CA PRO A 28 6.93 3.83 -15.25
C PRO A 28 6.67 2.45 -15.85
N ARG A 29 7.35 2.14 -16.96
CA ARG A 29 7.30 0.82 -17.64
C ARG A 29 5.85 0.31 -17.76
N PRO A 30 5.03 0.93 -18.65
CA PRO A 30 3.66 0.48 -18.90
C PRO A 30 3.61 -1.03 -19.15
N GLY A 31 2.62 -1.70 -18.57
CA GLY A 31 2.49 -3.16 -18.59
C GLY A 31 3.29 -3.94 -17.54
N ALA A 32 4.17 -3.29 -16.75
CA ALA A 32 5.06 -4.01 -15.82
C ALA A 32 5.03 -3.55 -14.35
N ILE A 33 4.82 -2.25 -14.09
CA ILE A 33 4.91 -1.71 -12.71
C ILE A 33 3.54 -1.25 -12.22
N GLY A 34 2.92 -0.31 -12.93
CA GLY A 34 1.69 0.36 -12.49
C GLY A 34 1.82 1.87 -12.67
N ILE A 35 0.98 2.64 -11.99
CA ILE A 35 0.92 4.10 -12.11
C ILE A 35 1.01 4.77 -10.74
N PHE A 36 1.64 5.93 -10.72
CA PHE A 36 1.70 6.80 -9.55
C PHE A 36 0.67 7.92 -9.68
N VAL A 37 -0.03 8.18 -8.58
CA VAL A 37 -1.14 9.12 -8.53
C VAL A 37 -0.91 10.07 -7.37
N ASP A 38 -1.03 11.37 -7.61
CA ASP A 38 -1.15 12.36 -6.55
C ASP A 38 -2.62 12.53 -6.18
N ILE A 39 -2.93 12.37 -4.88
CA ILE A 39 -4.28 12.49 -4.31
C ILE A 39 -4.37 13.63 -3.28
N GLY A 40 -3.37 14.52 -3.24
CA GLY A 40 -3.40 15.73 -2.41
C GLY A 40 -3.13 15.51 -0.91
N LEU A 41 -2.70 14.30 -0.51
CA LEU A 41 -2.40 13.97 0.90
C LEU A 41 -0.92 14.12 1.26
N GLY A 42 -0.08 14.65 0.35
CA GLY A 42 1.38 14.74 0.53
C GLY A 42 2.12 13.40 0.49
N VAL A 43 1.39 12.28 0.45
CA VAL A 43 1.90 10.92 0.26
C VAL A 43 1.45 10.42 -1.11
N GLY A 44 2.37 9.82 -1.86
CA GLY A 44 2.08 9.27 -3.18
C GLY A 44 1.13 8.08 -3.13
N GLY A 45 0.14 8.11 -4.03
CA GLY A 45 -0.70 6.97 -4.37
C GLY A 45 -0.07 6.11 -5.46
N PHE A 46 -0.40 4.82 -5.46
CA PHE A 46 0.08 3.87 -6.45
C PHE A 46 -1.00 2.85 -6.81
N VAL A 47 -1.31 2.71 -8.09
CA VAL A 47 -2.14 1.63 -8.61
C VAL A 47 -1.20 0.56 -9.17
N ASP A 48 -1.35 -0.66 -8.66
CA ASP A 48 -0.55 -1.81 -9.08
C ASP A 48 -0.94 -2.27 -10.49
N VAL A 49 0.04 -2.70 -11.29
CA VAL A 49 -0.19 -3.29 -12.62
C VAL A 49 -1.25 -4.39 -12.59
N LEU A 50 -1.33 -5.16 -11.51
CA LEU A 50 -2.29 -6.25 -11.36
C LEU A 50 -3.76 -5.80 -11.29
N LEU A 51 -4.01 -4.49 -11.14
CA LEU A 51 -5.35 -3.90 -11.14
C LEU A 51 -5.72 -3.25 -12.48
N LEU A 52 -4.73 -2.99 -13.34
CA LEU A 52 -4.87 -2.26 -14.60
C LEU A 52 -5.18 -3.22 -15.77
N PRO A 53 -5.68 -2.70 -16.92
CA PRO A 53 -5.84 -3.48 -18.14
C PRO A 53 -4.54 -4.20 -18.55
N GLU A 54 -4.67 -5.36 -19.19
CA GLU A 54 -3.52 -6.11 -19.71
C GLU A 54 -2.80 -5.32 -20.81
N ASP A 55 -3.57 -4.67 -21.70
CA ASP A 55 -3.02 -3.73 -22.66
C ASP A 55 -2.70 -2.40 -21.98
N SER A 56 -1.41 -2.06 -21.96
CA SER A 56 -0.94 -0.81 -21.37
C SER A 56 -1.38 0.45 -22.11
N ALA A 57 -1.85 0.33 -23.36
CA ALA A 57 -2.43 1.45 -24.11
C ALA A 57 -3.74 1.95 -23.48
N ASP A 58 -4.44 1.09 -22.74
CA ASP A 58 -5.70 1.42 -22.06
C ASP A 58 -5.48 1.97 -20.64
N TRP A 59 -4.23 2.11 -20.20
CA TRP A 59 -3.92 2.71 -18.90
C TRP A 59 -4.20 4.22 -18.92
N PRO A 60 -4.58 4.81 -17.78
CA PRO A 60 -4.70 6.26 -17.70
C PRO A 60 -3.33 6.91 -17.91
N ALA A 61 -3.25 7.83 -18.88
CA ALA A 61 -2.01 8.53 -19.22
C ALA A 61 -1.61 9.51 -18.10
N GLN A 62 -0.33 9.89 -18.07
CA GLN A 62 0.14 10.96 -17.20
C GLN A 62 -0.66 12.25 -17.45
N GLY A 63 -1.08 12.92 -16.37
CA GLY A 63 -1.98 14.08 -16.39
C GLY A 63 -3.47 13.73 -16.32
N THR A 64 -3.85 12.45 -16.43
CA THR A 64 -5.26 12.04 -16.29
C THR A 64 -5.75 12.30 -14.88
N VAL A 65 -6.89 12.98 -14.77
CA VAL A 65 -7.62 13.19 -13.50
C VAL A 65 -8.78 12.20 -13.44
N ALA A 66 -8.87 11.43 -12.36
CA ALA A 66 -9.92 10.42 -12.17
C ALA A 66 -10.16 10.13 -10.68
N GLY A 67 -11.24 9.39 -10.39
CA GLY A 67 -11.52 8.87 -9.06
C GLY A 67 -10.71 7.61 -8.75
N PHE A 68 -10.09 7.58 -7.58
CA PHE A 68 -9.31 6.45 -7.07
C PHE A 68 -9.76 6.10 -5.65
N GLU A 69 -10.07 4.83 -5.42
CA GLU A 69 -10.43 4.34 -4.10
C GLU A 69 -9.20 3.87 -3.33
N ILE A 70 -9.20 4.09 -2.01
CA ILE A 70 -8.20 3.56 -1.10
C ILE A 70 -8.32 2.04 -1.10
N TRP A 71 -7.33 1.38 -1.70
CA TRP A 71 -7.25 -0.07 -1.80
C TRP A 71 -6.50 -0.67 -0.62
N TRP A 72 -5.33 -0.11 -0.27
CA TRP A 72 -4.50 -0.53 0.86
C TRP A 72 -3.52 0.58 1.28
N ALA A 73 -2.81 0.42 2.40
CA ALA A 73 -1.67 1.26 2.76
C ALA A 73 -0.46 0.38 3.13
N ASP A 74 0.64 0.56 2.42
CA ASP A 74 1.90 -0.13 2.68
C ASP A 74 2.57 0.42 3.95
N ASP A 75 3.40 -0.39 4.59
CA ASP A 75 4.23 0.05 5.72
C ASP A 75 5.34 1.02 5.25
N ARG A 76 5.69 1.01 3.95
CA ARG A 76 6.66 1.92 3.32
C ARG A 76 6.12 3.33 3.02
N ARG A 77 5.04 3.77 3.67
CA ARG A 77 4.40 5.09 3.46
C ARG A 77 3.93 5.31 2.01
N GLN A 78 3.24 4.32 1.46
CA GLN A 78 2.61 4.43 0.14
C GLN A 78 1.16 3.98 0.23
N ILE A 79 0.26 4.74 -0.38
CA ILE A 79 -1.16 4.41 -0.47
C ILE A 79 -1.37 3.60 -1.75
N ARG A 80 -1.89 2.38 -1.61
CA ARG A 80 -2.32 1.58 -2.76
C ARG A 80 -3.73 2.00 -3.13
N LEU A 81 -3.93 2.22 -4.41
CA LEU A 81 -5.16 2.72 -4.99
C LEU A 81 -5.74 1.71 -5.97
N LYS A 82 -7.06 1.77 -6.15
CA LYS A 82 -7.77 1.16 -7.26
C LYS A 82 -8.51 2.24 -8.06
N PRO A 83 -8.48 2.23 -9.40
CA PRO A 83 -9.34 3.09 -10.21
C PRO A 83 -10.83 2.84 -9.95
N CYS A 84 -11.62 3.91 -9.84
CA CYS A 84 -13.08 3.80 -9.73
C CYS A 84 -13.73 3.52 -11.09
N ASP A 85 -13.15 4.07 -12.16
CA ASP A 85 -13.63 3.90 -13.52
C ASP A 85 -13.28 2.50 -14.04
N PRO A 86 -14.27 1.66 -14.36
CA PRO A 86 -14.03 0.29 -14.83
C PRO A 86 -13.18 0.20 -16.10
N ARG A 87 -13.12 1.26 -16.93
CA ARG A 87 -12.26 1.24 -18.13
C ARG A 87 -10.77 1.18 -17.80
N TYR A 88 -10.39 1.60 -16.59
CA TYR A 88 -9.02 1.55 -16.08
C TYR A 88 -8.77 0.34 -15.19
N LEU A 89 -9.69 -0.63 -15.16
CA LEU A 89 -9.52 -1.90 -14.47
C LEU A 89 -9.24 -3.02 -15.45
N ARG A 90 -8.51 -4.04 -15.00
CA ARG A 90 -8.42 -5.33 -15.69
C ARG A 90 -9.81 -5.87 -16.04
N GLY A 91 -9.94 -6.50 -17.21
CA GLY A 91 -11.23 -6.99 -17.71
C GLY A 91 -11.89 -8.07 -16.84
N ASP A 92 -11.09 -8.85 -16.10
CA ASP A 92 -11.54 -9.90 -15.19
C ASP A 92 -11.55 -9.46 -13.72
N PHE A 93 -11.67 -8.16 -13.44
CA PHE A 93 -11.52 -7.60 -12.09
C PHE A 93 -12.42 -8.27 -11.04
N THR A 94 -13.69 -8.56 -11.38
CA THR A 94 -14.60 -9.26 -10.46
C THR A 94 -14.05 -10.61 -10.02
N GLY A 95 -13.61 -11.45 -10.96
CA GLY A 95 -13.02 -12.76 -10.65
C GLY A 95 -11.68 -12.66 -9.93
N TYR A 96 -10.89 -11.62 -10.24
CA TYR A 96 -9.67 -11.31 -9.50
C TYR A 96 -9.96 -11.03 -8.01
N ILE A 97 -10.97 -10.22 -7.71
CA ILE A 97 -11.36 -9.90 -6.33
C ILE A 97 -11.87 -11.13 -5.59
N GLU A 98 -12.77 -11.90 -6.20
CA GLU A 98 -13.28 -13.14 -5.60
C GLU A 98 -12.16 -14.11 -5.21
N ARG A 99 -11.09 -14.16 -6.02
CA ARG A 99 -9.94 -15.05 -5.77
C ARG A 99 -8.94 -14.50 -4.76
N PHE A 100 -8.56 -13.23 -4.87
CA PHE A 100 -7.42 -12.67 -4.15
C PHE A 100 -7.81 -11.76 -2.99
N ARG A 101 -9.03 -11.22 -2.99
CA ARG A 101 -9.57 -10.41 -1.89
C ARG A 101 -11.08 -10.60 -1.71
N PRO A 102 -11.55 -11.83 -1.42
CA PRO A 102 -12.97 -12.13 -1.31
C PRO A 102 -13.70 -11.30 -0.23
N GLY A 103 -12.98 -10.84 0.80
CA GLY A 103 -13.52 -9.97 1.85
C GLY A 103 -13.75 -8.51 1.44
N TRP A 104 -13.31 -8.09 0.25
CA TRP A 104 -13.32 -6.67 -0.14
C TRP A 104 -14.67 -5.97 0.05
N PRO A 105 -15.82 -6.54 -0.36
CA PRO A 105 -17.12 -5.88 -0.15
C PRO A 105 -17.44 -5.59 1.32
N SER A 106 -16.92 -6.39 2.26
CA SER A 106 -17.09 -6.19 3.70
C SER A 106 -16.04 -5.26 4.31
N ASP A 107 -14.86 -5.14 3.69
CA ASP A 107 -13.79 -4.23 4.13
C ASP A 107 -14.15 -2.76 3.87
N ILE A 108 -15.00 -2.47 2.88
CA ILE A 108 -15.32 -1.09 2.48
C ILE A 108 -15.91 -0.31 3.67
N GLY A 109 -15.35 0.87 3.92
CA GLY A 109 -15.72 1.73 5.04
C GLY A 109 -14.95 1.43 6.33
N GLU A 110 -14.27 0.29 6.44
CA GLU A 110 -13.44 -0.02 7.60
C GLU A 110 -12.15 0.83 7.64
N PRO A 111 -11.63 1.15 8.84
CA PRO A 111 -10.34 1.79 9.00
C PRO A 111 -9.21 0.99 8.34
N VAL A 112 -8.33 1.69 7.63
CA VAL A 112 -7.09 1.06 7.17
C VAL A 112 -6.24 0.71 8.40
N PRO A 113 -5.84 -0.57 8.59
CA PRO A 113 -5.11 -0.99 9.78
C PRO A 113 -3.83 -0.19 9.97
N ASP A 114 -3.44 0.05 11.22
CA ASP A 114 -2.13 0.64 11.54
C ASP A 114 -0.98 -0.25 10.98
N PRO A 115 0.21 0.33 10.69
CA PRO A 115 1.36 -0.45 10.29
C PRO A 115 1.62 -1.52 11.34
N ARG A 116 1.88 -2.76 10.91
CA ARG A 116 2.33 -3.75 11.88
C ARG A 116 3.62 -3.20 12.50
N PRO A 117 3.75 -3.15 13.84
CA PRO A 117 5.00 -2.73 14.44
C PRO A 117 6.09 -3.62 13.86
N ALA A 118 7.14 -3.01 13.29
CA ALA A 118 8.30 -3.75 12.84
C ALA A 118 8.79 -4.54 14.06
N THR A 119 8.65 -5.86 14.04
CA THR A 119 9.26 -6.70 15.07
C THR A 119 10.73 -6.33 15.07
N PRO A 120 11.31 -5.81 16.17
CA PRO A 120 12.74 -5.58 16.20
C PRO A 120 13.37 -6.94 15.95
N ALA A 121 14.16 -7.05 14.88
CA ALA A 121 15.01 -8.21 14.66
C ALA A 121 15.76 -8.43 15.96
N GLY A 122 15.53 -9.60 16.58
CA GLY A 122 15.85 -9.84 17.97
C GLY A 122 17.24 -9.32 18.34
N SER A 123 17.30 -8.42 19.33
CA SER A 123 18.50 -8.25 20.12
C SER A 123 18.75 -9.60 20.81
N GLY A 124 19.61 -10.42 20.21
CA GLY A 124 20.13 -11.62 20.85
C GLY A 124 20.87 -11.21 22.12
N SER A 125 20.17 -11.23 23.25
CA SER A 125 20.78 -11.34 24.57
C SER A 125 20.81 -12.81 24.91
N ALA A 126 22.01 -13.41 24.85
CA ALA A 126 22.32 -14.59 25.65
C ALA A 126 23.29 -14.11 26.73
N ALA A 127 22.74 -14.02 27.93
CA ALA A 127 23.45 -13.75 29.16
C ALA A 127 24.32 -14.95 29.56
N ASP A 128 25.33 -14.62 30.37
CA ASP A 128 25.74 -15.35 31.57
C ASP A 128 26.22 -16.80 31.43
N SER A 129 27.51 -16.99 31.69
CA SER A 129 28.04 -18.25 32.21
C SER A 129 29.02 -17.89 33.32
N GLY A 130 28.48 -17.77 34.54
CA GLY A 130 29.25 -17.69 35.76
C GLY A 130 29.84 -19.05 36.16
N GLY A 131 31.16 -19.04 36.42
CA GLY A 131 31.89 -19.84 37.44
C GLY A 131 32.08 -21.36 37.21
N PRO A 132 33.03 -22.01 37.91
CA PRO A 132 33.63 -21.58 39.18
C PRO A 132 35.18 -21.65 39.28
N SER A 133 35.65 -21.12 40.42
CA SER A 133 37.00 -21.11 40.98
C SER A 133 37.81 -22.40 40.91
N ALA A 134 39.14 -22.24 40.84
CA ALA A 134 40.09 -23.16 41.46
C ALA A 134 41.23 -22.36 42.10
N ASP A 135 41.44 -22.66 43.38
CA ASP A 135 42.38 -22.11 44.35
C ASP A 135 43.80 -22.68 44.15
N GLY A 136 44.81 -21.90 44.57
CA GLY A 136 45.98 -22.39 45.34
C GLY A 136 47.09 -23.21 44.65
N GLY A 137 48.28 -22.61 44.59
CA GLY A 137 49.56 -23.30 44.34
C GLY A 137 50.72 -22.34 44.18
#